data_AF-A0A7C3W6Q3-F1
#
_entry.id   AF-A0A7C3W6Q3-F1
#
_cell.length_a   1.000
_cell.length_b   1.000
_cell.length_c   1.000
_cell.angle_alpha   90.00
_cell.angle_beta   90.00
_cell.angle_gamma   90.00
#
_symmetry.space_group_name_H-M   'P 1'
#
loop_
_entity.id
_entity.type
_entity.pdbx_description
1 polymer ?
#
loop_
_entity_poly.entity_id
_entity_poly.type
_entity_poly.pdbx_seq_one_letter_code
_entity_poly.pdbx_strand_id
1 'polypeptide(L)'
;MVESDRPNPDELLARVQKENRQASRGRLKIFFGAAPGVGKTFAMLEAARFQKQAGVDVVVGIVETHGRQETEALLEGLEILPRRAEAYRGTALLEFDLDAALA
;
A
#
# COMPACT_ATOMS: atom_id res chain seq x y z
N MET A 1 9.22 -42.11 30.37
CA MET A 1 9.61 -40.68 30.50
C MET A 1 9.65 -40.11 29.10
N VAL A 2 8.68 -39.23 28.83
CA VAL A 2 8.48 -38.34 27.67
C VAL A 2 9.02 -38.85 26.32
N GLU A 3 8.16 -39.60 25.62
CA GLU A 3 8.27 -39.78 24.17
C GLU A 3 8.24 -38.38 23.55
N SER A 4 9.34 -38.00 22.90
CA SER A 4 9.49 -36.70 22.24
C SER A 4 8.31 -36.52 21.29
N ASP A 5 7.41 -35.59 21.60
CA ASP A 5 6.32 -35.11 20.76
C ASP A 5 6.94 -34.47 19.51
N ARG A 6 7.42 -35.31 18.59
CA ARG A 6 8.01 -34.88 17.33
C ARG A 6 6.83 -34.47 16.46
N PRO A 7 6.65 -33.18 16.19
CA PRO A 7 5.54 -32.71 15.38
C PRO A 7 5.57 -33.40 14.01
N ASN A 8 4.38 -33.77 13.54
CA ASN A 8 4.22 -34.43 12.25
C ASN A 8 4.83 -33.52 11.14
N PRO A 9 5.76 -34.03 10.32
CA PRO A 9 6.37 -33.26 9.23
C PRO A 9 5.36 -32.59 8.29
N ASP A 10 4.23 -33.25 8.03
CA ASP A 10 3.17 -32.72 7.17
C ASP A 10 2.46 -31.53 7.82
N GLU A 11 2.25 -31.57 9.13
CA GLU A 11 1.66 -30.46 9.90
C GLU A 11 2.59 -29.25 9.95
N LEU A 12 3.89 -29.48 10.13
CA LEU A 12 4.90 -28.43 10.06
C LEU A 12 4.95 -27.78 8.67
N LEU A 13 4.94 -28.59 7.62
CA LEU A 13 4.95 -28.11 6.24
C LEU A 13 3.68 -27.29 5.93
N ALA A 14 2.51 -27.79 6.34
CA ALA A 14 1.24 -27.09 6.17
C ALA A 14 1.23 -25.73 6.91
N ARG A 15 1.84 -25.66 8.09
CA ARG A 15 1.96 -24.41 8.88
C ARG A 15 2.84 -23.39 8.16
N VAL A 16 4.03 -23.77 7.72
CA VAL A 16 4.95 -22.89 6.98
C VAL A 16 4.31 -22.42 5.67
N GLN A 17 3.65 -23.32 4.93
CA GLN A 17 2.94 -22.94 3.70
C GLN A 17 1.77 -21.98 3.95
N LYS A 18 1.09 -22.10 5.10
CA LYS A 18 0.01 -21.18 5.50
C LYS A 18 0.58 -19.81 5.88
N GLU A 19 1.67 -19.77 6.66
CA GLU A 19 2.36 -18.54 7.05
C GLU A 19 2.92 -17.81 5.82
N ASN A 20 3.55 -18.54 4.88
CA ASN A 20 4.04 -17.99 3.62
C ASN A 20 2.91 -17.42 2.75
N ARG A 21 1.77 -18.13 2.64
CA ARG A 21 0.59 -17.62 1.92
C ARG A 21 -0.04 -16.39 2.58
N GLN A 22 0.04 -16.28 3.90
CA GLN A 22 -0.42 -15.09 4.62
C GLN A 22 0.55 -13.92 4.45
N ALA A 23 1.86 -14.19 4.41
CA ALA A 23 2.89 -13.20 4.16
C ALA A 23 2.86 -12.67 2.73
N SER A 24 2.51 -13.51 1.74
CA SER A 24 2.39 -13.12 0.33
C SER A 24 1.14 -12.30 0.02
N ARG A 25 0.20 -12.18 0.97
CA ARG A 25 -1.05 -11.46 0.75
C ARG A 25 -0.85 -9.97 1.01
N GLY A 26 -1.28 -9.14 0.06
CA GLY A 26 -1.30 -7.69 0.23
C GLY A 26 -2.09 -7.27 1.49
N ARG A 27 -1.62 -6.21 2.14
CA ARG A 27 -2.25 -5.62 3.33
C ARG A 27 -2.78 -4.23 2.99
N LEU A 28 -4.02 -3.96 3.37
CA LEU A 28 -4.64 -2.63 3.23
C LEU A 28 -4.57 -1.90 4.57
N LYS A 29 -3.87 -0.77 4.61
CA LYS A 29 -3.88 0.18 5.74
C LYS A 29 -4.78 1.35 5.39
N ILE A 30 -5.80 1.60 6.21
CA ILE A 30 -6.76 2.68 6.01
C ILE A 30 -6.47 3.80 7.01
N PHE A 31 -6.21 5.00 6.51
CA PHE A 31 -6.11 6.22 7.33
C PHE A 31 -7.50 6.86 7.43
N PHE A 32 -8.20 6.57 8.52
CA PHE A 32 -9.57 7.05 8.76
C PHE A 32 -9.59 8.43 9.45
N GLY A 33 -10.65 9.20 9.25
CA GLY A 33 -10.80 10.51 9.88
C GLY A 33 -12.20 11.09 9.75
N ALA A 34 -12.66 11.77 10.80
CA ALA A 34 -14.06 12.17 10.99
C ALA A 34 -14.56 13.29 10.05
N ALA A 35 -13.66 14.04 9.41
CA ALA A 35 -14.02 15.16 8.54
C ALA A 35 -12.97 15.40 7.44
N PRO A 36 -13.29 16.22 6.41
CA PRO A 36 -12.28 16.81 5.53
C PRO A 36 -11.27 17.66 6.33
N GLY A 37 -10.02 17.71 5.87
CA GLY A 37 -8.98 18.55 6.50
C GLY A 37 -8.29 17.97 7.74
N VAL A 38 -8.79 16.89 8.34
CA VAL A 38 -8.19 16.25 9.54
C VAL A 38 -6.83 15.57 9.33
N GLY A 39 -6.20 15.74 8.16
CA GLY A 39 -4.83 15.26 7.92
C GLY A 39 -4.68 13.84 7.37
N LYS A 40 -5.75 13.18 6.89
CA LYS A 40 -5.69 11.78 6.38
C LYS A 40 -4.61 11.57 5.31
N THR A 41 -4.61 12.39 4.27
CA THR A 41 -3.63 12.31 3.17
C THR A 41 -2.22 12.60 3.66
N PHE A 42 -2.07 13.57 4.55
CA PHE A 42 -0.77 13.94 5.13
C PHE A 42 -0.17 12.76 5.91
N ALA A 43 -0.92 12.19 6.86
CA ALA A 43 -0.48 11.03 7.64
C ALA A 43 -0.19 9.79 6.78
N MET A 44 -0.96 9.60 5.70
CA MET A 44 -0.71 8.54 4.71
C MET A 44 0.64 8.74 4.00
N LEU A 45 0.95 9.96 3.55
CA LEU A 45 2.20 10.27 2.87
C LEU A 45 3.41 10.25 3.81
N GLU A 46 3.27 10.69 5.06
CA GLU A 46 4.33 10.54 6.07
C GLU A 46 4.68 9.06 6.28
N ALA A 47 3.68 8.19 6.40
CA ALA A 47 3.91 6.75 6.51
C ALA A 47 4.57 6.18 5.25
N ALA A 48 4.19 6.65 4.06
CA ALA A 48 4.81 6.24 2.80
C ALA A 48 6.30 6.64 2.74
N ARG A 49 6.64 7.87 3.16
CA ARG A 49 8.05 8.33 3.25
C ARG A 49 8.85 7.50 4.23
N PHE A 50 8.29 7.21 5.41
CA PHE A 50 8.95 6.36 6.38
C PHE A 50 9.28 4.97 5.80
N GLN A 51 8.34 4.37 5.06
CA GLN A 51 8.57 3.10 4.38
C GLN A 51 9.64 3.20 3.28
N LYS A 52 9.62 4.25 2.45
CA LYS A 52 10.64 4.48 1.43
C LYS A 52 12.04 4.65 2.06
N GLN A 53 12.14 5.39 3.16
CA GLN A 53 13.38 5.54 3.93
C GLN A 53 13.87 4.23 4.54
N ALA A 54 12.94 3.33 4.91
CA ALA A 54 13.25 1.97 5.34
C ALA A 54 13.64 1.03 4.18
N GLY A 55 13.74 1.53 2.95
CA GLY A 55 14.12 0.75 1.76
C GLY A 55 12.98 -0.06 1.15
N VAL A 56 11.73 0.15 1.59
CA VAL A 56 10.57 -0.47 0.96
C VAL A 56 10.34 0.19 -0.39
N ASP A 57 10.02 -0.62 -1.40
CA ASP A 57 9.60 -0.08 -2.68
C ASP A 57 8.19 0.52 -2.55
N VAL A 58 8.09 1.82 -2.80
CA VAL A 58 6.88 2.61 -2.58
C VAL A 58 6.62 3.42 -3.82
N VAL A 59 5.40 3.27 -4.33
CA VAL A 59 4.86 3.97 -5.48
C VAL A 59 3.54 4.65 -5.10
N VAL A 60 3.35 5.88 -5.57
CA VAL A 60 2.11 6.63 -5.43
C VAL A 60 1.26 6.41 -6.67
N GLY A 61 0.16 5.67 -6.52
CA GLY A 61 -0.80 5.44 -7.60
C GLY A 61 -1.71 6.65 -7.84
N ILE A 62 -2.34 7.16 -6.78
CA ILE A 62 -3.16 8.37 -6.83
C ILE A 62 -3.08 9.10 -5.49
N VAL A 63 -3.01 10.43 -5.56
CA VAL A 63 -2.99 11.30 -4.39
C VAL A 63 -3.68 12.61 -4.73
N GLU A 64 -4.50 13.09 -3.79
CA GLU A 64 -5.18 14.37 -3.88
C GLU A 64 -4.70 15.27 -2.71
N THR A 65 -3.83 16.23 -3.02
CA THR A 65 -3.27 17.16 -2.02
C THR A 65 -4.24 18.30 -1.71
N HIS A 66 -5.14 18.60 -2.66
CA HIS A 66 -6.04 19.75 -2.64
C HIS A 66 -5.31 21.09 -2.45
N GLY A 67 -4.13 21.24 -3.06
CA GLY A 67 -3.36 22.50 -3.05
C GLY A 67 -2.62 22.80 -1.75
N ARG A 68 -2.57 21.84 -0.81
CA ARG A 68 -1.83 22.01 0.45
C ARG A 68 -0.33 21.79 0.22
N GLN A 69 0.43 22.88 0.22
CA GLN A 69 1.88 22.87 -0.03
C GLN A 69 2.66 21.87 0.86
N GLU A 70 2.37 21.83 2.16
CA GLU A 70 3.03 20.90 3.07
C GLU A 70 2.75 19.43 2.72
N THR A 71 1.56 19.14 2.20
CA THR A 71 1.20 17.78 1.74
C THR A 71 1.87 17.45 0.40
N GLU A 72 2.00 18.43 -0.49
CA GLU A 72 2.70 18.28 -1.77
C GLU A 72 4.19 18.01 -1.57
N ALA A 73 4.83 18.70 -0.64
CA ALA A 73 6.24 18.48 -0.31
C ALA A 73 6.52 17.04 0.14
N LEU A 74 5.56 16.35 0.75
CA LEU A 74 5.74 14.95 1.14
C LEU A 74 5.89 13.99 -0.05
N LEU A 75 5.42 14.39 -1.25
CA LEU A 75 5.57 13.61 -2.48
C LEU A 75 6.98 13.65 -3.06
N GLU A 76 7.80 14.62 -2.68
CA GLU A 76 9.15 14.75 -3.20
C GLU A 76 10.00 13.50 -2.89
N GLY A 77 10.56 12.90 -3.92
CA GLY A 77 11.37 11.68 -3.81
C GLY A 77 10.57 10.38 -3.72
N LEU A 78 9.23 10.45 -3.75
CA LEU A 78 8.40 9.27 -4.01
C LEU A 78 8.23 9.09 -5.52
N GLU A 79 8.19 7.84 -5.95
CA GLU A 79 7.80 7.52 -7.32
C GLU A 79 6.29 7.73 -7.48
N ILE A 80 5.87 8.37 -8.56
CA ILE A 80 4.47 8.68 -8.84
C ILE A 80 4.12 8.09 -10.21
N LEU A 81 3.12 7.21 -10.24
CA LEU A 81 2.64 6.67 -11.50
C LEU A 81 1.84 7.72 -12.28
N PRO A 82 2.03 7.80 -13.60
CA PRO A 82 1.14 8.56 -14.45
C PRO A 82 -0.32 8.10 -14.29
N ARG A 83 -1.25 9.05 -14.26
CA ARG A 83 -2.68 8.72 -14.22
C ARG A 83 -3.14 8.23 -15.59
N ARG A 84 -4.01 7.22 -15.60
CA ARG A 84 -4.63 6.70 -16.82
C ARG A 84 -5.87 7.52 -17.18
N ALA A 85 -5.94 8.00 -18.41
CA ALA A 85 -7.14 8.68 -18.90
C ALA A 85 -8.20 7.66 -19.32
N GLU A 86 -9.38 7.73 -18.70
CA GLU A 86 -10.51 6.84 -18.95
C GLU A 86 -11.74 7.61 -19.39
N ALA A 87 -12.37 7.17 -20.48
CA ALA A 87 -13.59 7.81 -20.99
C ALA A 87 -14.79 7.32 -20.19
N TYR A 88 -15.44 8.22 -19.44
CA TYR A 88 -16.63 7.90 -18.66
C TYR A 88 -17.72 8.95 -18.87
N ARG A 89 -18.87 8.52 -19.39
CA ARG A 89 -20.06 9.37 -19.63
C ARG A 89 -19.76 10.66 -20.41
N GLY A 90 -18.87 10.59 -21.40
CA GLY A 90 -18.48 11.73 -22.24
C GLY A 90 -17.40 12.63 -21.64
N THR A 91 -16.84 12.29 -20.47
CA THR A 91 -15.75 13.02 -19.82
C THR A 91 -14.53 12.12 -19.66
N ALA A 92 -13.33 12.66 -19.85
CA ALA A 92 -12.10 11.96 -19.52
C ALA A 92 -11.80 12.09 -18.02
N LEU A 93 -11.75 10.97 -17.30
CA LEU A 93 -11.32 10.88 -15.92
C LEU A 93 -9.86 10.47 -15.86
N LEU A 94 -9.13 10.99 -14.87
CA LEU A 94 -7.74 10.61 -14.62
C LEU A 94 -7.69 9.68 -13.42
N GLU A 95 -7.61 8.39 -13.71
CA GLU A 95 -7.71 7.30 -12.74
C GLU A 95 -6.34 6.71 -12.39
N PHE A 96 -6.30 5.90 -11.33
CA PHE A 96 -5.13 5.10 -11.00
C PHE A 96 -4.88 4.02 -12.06
N ASP A 97 -3.68 3.99 -12.62
CA ASP A 97 -3.28 2.93 -13.55
C ASP A 97 -2.87 1.65 -12.79
N LEU A 98 -3.85 0.77 -12.59
CA LEU A 98 -3.64 -0.50 -11.89
C LEU A 98 -2.69 -1.44 -12.66
N ASP A 99 -2.75 -1.42 -13.99
CA ASP A 99 -1.93 -2.31 -14.81
C ASP A 99 -0.46 -1.88 -14.74
N ALA A 100 -0.18 -0.58 -14.80
CA ALA A 100 1.17 -0.05 -14.57
C ALA A 100 1.70 -0.36 -13.16
N ALA A 101 0.83 -0.39 -12.15
CA ALA A 101 1.23 -0.69 -10.77
C ALA A 101 1.52 -2.18 -10.50
N LEU A 102 1.06 -3.08 -11.36
CA LEU A 102 1.22 -4.54 -11.22
C LEU A 102 2.30 -5.12 -12.16
N ALA A 103 2.85 -4.30 -13.06
CA ALA A 103 3.80 -4.70 -14.10
C ALA A 103 5.20 -5.06 -13.57
#